data_AF-A0A9D7BC16-F1
#
_entry.id   AF-A0A9D7BC16-F1
#
_cell.length_a   1.000
_cell.length_b   1.000
_cell.length_c   1.000
_cell.angle_alpha   90.00
_cell.angle_beta   90.00
_cell.angle_gamma   90.00
#
_symmetry.space_group_name_H-M   'P 1'
#
loop_
_entity.id
_entity.type
_entity.pdbx_description
1 polymer ?
#
loop_
_entity_poly.entity_id
_entity_poly.type
_entity_poly.pdbx_seq_one_letter_code
_entity_poly.pdbx_strand_id
1 'polypeptide(L)'
;MSQALTDRHSRAHRSLRISIVDKCDLRCTYCMPEDQHFLKREELMTREEIHAIARLFVERYGITKIRLTGGEPLVRADAVDIVRDLAALPVKLGLTTNALTLHRHIDGLIAAGLQRINISLDTFDAERFRRITRRDGFDIVWSNVRHALQRSLRVKVNMVVMRGVNDDEILRFVELTRDHDVHVRFIEFMPFAGNHWGRERVYTYAEMLGHIGSVHSYAKLTDDPHSTAKAYRVADWPGTFAVISTVTEPFCGSCDRLRLTAEGKMRNCLFAREETDLLSALRRGEDIAPLIEANVLSKHAMLGGLPQFKPEKQEEVLHDLSARPMVSIGG
;
A
#
# COMPACT_ATOMS: atom_id res chain seq x y z
N MET A 1 -1.59 14.69 -26.88
CA MET A 1 -0.77 13.47 -26.70
C MET A 1 -0.30 13.44 -25.25
N SER A 2 -0.51 12.34 -24.51
CA SER A 2 -0.06 12.23 -23.11
C SER A 2 1.48 12.15 -23.06
N GLN A 3 2.11 12.92 -22.18
CA GLN A 3 3.56 12.89 -21.94
C GLN A 3 3.86 11.94 -20.79
N ALA A 4 4.67 10.91 -21.00
CA ALA A 4 5.03 10.00 -19.90
C ALA A 4 5.84 10.74 -18.81
N LEU A 5 5.46 10.57 -17.54
CA LEU A 5 6.28 11.01 -16.40
C LEU A 5 7.47 10.07 -16.24
N THR A 6 8.64 10.52 -16.66
CA THR A 6 9.88 9.74 -16.58
C THR A 6 10.88 10.46 -15.69
N ASP A 7 11.50 9.73 -14.77
CA ASP A 7 12.54 10.28 -13.90
C ASP A 7 13.95 10.22 -14.53
N ARG A 8 14.95 10.71 -13.78
CA ARG A 8 16.37 10.72 -14.20
C ARG A 8 16.99 9.32 -14.36
N HIS A 9 16.27 8.28 -13.98
CA HIS A 9 16.69 6.88 -14.07
C HIS A 9 15.92 6.12 -15.16
N SER A 10 15.26 6.84 -16.07
CA SER A 10 14.49 6.29 -17.20
C SER A 10 13.32 5.40 -16.77
N ARG A 11 12.78 5.60 -15.57
CA ARG A 11 11.59 4.88 -15.11
C ARG A 11 10.34 5.66 -15.48
N ALA A 12 9.48 5.07 -16.30
CA ALA A 12 8.17 5.64 -16.62
C ALA A 12 7.17 5.34 -15.49
N HIS A 13 6.54 6.38 -14.94
CA HIS A 13 5.57 6.24 -13.86
C HIS A 13 4.15 6.09 -14.41
N ARG A 14 3.48 5.00 -13.98
CA ARG A 14 2.14 4.61 -14.47
C ARG A 14 1.15 4.34 -13.35
N SER A 15 1.60 4.40 -12.09
CA SER A 15 0.80 4.07 -10.92
C SER A 15 0.77 5.24 -9.93
N LEU A 16 -0.43 5.69 -9.57
CA LEU A 16 -0.66 6.69 -8.54
C LEU A 16 -1.35 6.06 -7.32
N ARG A 17 -0.83 6.30 -6.13
CA ARG A 17 -1.47 5.94 -4.87
C ARG A 17 -2.01 7.20 -4.21
N ILE A 18 -3.29 7.21 -3.86
CA ILE A 18 -3.95 8.39 -3.26
C ILE A 18 -4.43 8.01 -1.88
N SER A 19 -3.86 8.64 -0.86
CA SER A 19 -4.40 8.64 0.50
C SER A 19 -5.55 9.65 0.55
N ILE A 20 -6.75 9.21 0.95
CA ILE A 20 -7.94 10.10 0.98
C ILE A 20 -8.29 10.58 2.39
N VAL A 21 -7.64 10.04 3.41
CA VAL A 21 -7.87 10.34 4.82
C VAL A 21 -6.65 9.86 5.61
N ASP A 22 -6.33 10.48 6.73
CA ASP A 22 -5.22 10.07 7.62
C ASP A 22 -5.71 9.36 8.90
N LYS A 23 -7.03 9.37 9.14
CA LYS A 23 -7.69 8.62 10.21
C LYS A 23 -7.76 7.13 9.89
N CYS A 24 -7.71 6.32 10.94
CA CYS A 24 -7.91 4.88 10.90
C CYS A 24 -8.77 4.45 12.10
N ASP A 25 -9.58 3.42 11.93
CA ASP A 25 -10.36 2.78 13.01
C ASP A 25 -9.52 1.74 13.79
N LEU A 26 -8.35 1.36 13.28
CA LEU A 26 -7.33 0.57 13.98
C LEU A 26 -6.15 1.44 14.48
N ARG A 27 -5.29 0.85 15.32
CA ARG A 27 -4.10 1.48 15.93
C ARG A 27 -2.90 0.53 15.85
N CYS A 28 -2.57 0.07 14.64
CA CYS A 28 -1.56 -0.96 14.46
C CYS A 28 -0.18 -0.51 14.94
N THR A 29 0.49 -1.33 15.76
CA THR A 29 1.76 -1.05 16.42
C THR A 29 2.90 -0.70 15.45
N TYR A 30 2.83 -1.19 14.22
CA TYR A 30 3.85 -0.94 13.19
C TYR A 30 3.54 0.24 12.26
N CYS A 31 2.36 0.86 12.39
CA CYS A 31 1.82 1.79 11.39
C CYS A 31 1.48 3.18 11.97
N MET A 32 0.80 3.21 13.12
CA MET A 32 0.29 4.44 13.73
C MET A 32 0.87 4.60 15.14
N PRO A 33 1.63 5.68 15.41
CA PRO A 33 2.11 5.98 16.75
C PRO A 33 0.96 6.38 17.70
N GLU A 34 1.20 6.30 19.01
CA GLU A 34 0.20 6.60 20.05
C GLU A 34 -0.28 8.06 20.04
N ASP A 35 0.65 8.98 19.79
CA ASP A 35 0.49 10.42 19.75
C ASP A 35 0.20 10.95 18.33
N GLN A 36 -0.44 10.12 17.49
CA GLN A 36 -0.77 10.50 16.12
C GLN A 36 -1.68 11.74 16.08
N HIS A 37 -1.19 12.79 15.43
CA HIS A 37 -1.96 13.99 15.12
C HIS A 37 -2.73 13.77 13.81
N PHE A 38 -4.03 14.08 13.83
CA PHE A 38 -4.88 13.96 12.64
C PHE A 38 -5.15 15.32 12.02
N LEU A 39 -5.21 15.33 10.70
CA LEU A 39 -5.58 16.48 9.87
C LEU A 39 -6.99 16.96 10.22
N LYS A 40 -7.14 18.28 10.23
CA LYS A 40 -8.45 18.93 10.25
C LYS A 40 -9.12 18.76 8.89
N ARG A 41 -10.44 18.99 8.86
CA ARG A 41 -11.24 18.78 7.65
C ARG A 41 -10.77 19.66 6.50
N GLU A 42 -10.33 20.88 6.79
CA GLU A 42 -9.93 21.88 5.80
C GLU A 42 -8.55 21.54 5.18
N GLU A 43 -7.74 20.76 5.88
CA GLU A 43 -6.42 20.30 5.43
C GLU A 43 -6.52 19.09 4.51
N LEU A 44 -7.63 18.35 4.55
CA LEU A 44 -7.87 17.21 3.66
C LEU A 44 -8.26 17.68 2.26
N MET A 45 -7.85 16.91 1.24
CA MET A 45 -8.38 17.07 -0.11
C MET A 45 -9.88 16.74 -0.15
N THR A 46 -10.67 17.62 -0.78
CA THR A 46 -12.07 17.33 -1.10
C THR A 46 -12.17 16.25 -2.19
N ARG A 47 -13.37 15.71 -2.40
CA ARG A 47 -13.65 14.76 -3.47
C ARG A 47 -13.31 15.34 -4.85
N GLU A 48 -13.66 16.59 -5.06
CA GLU A 48 -13.43 17.33 -6.31
C GLU A 48 -11.93 17.56 -6.54
N GLU A 49 -11.18 17.90 -5.49
CA GLU A 49 -9.73 18.07 -5.55
C GLU A 49 -9.02 16.75 -5.86
N ILE A 50 -9.45 15.64 -5.24
CA ILE A 50 -8.94 14.29 -5.54
C ILE A 50 -9.17 13.96 -7.03
N HIS A 51 -10.39 14.17 -7.52
CA HIS A 51 -10.74 13.90 -8.91
C HIS A 51 -9.94 14.80 -9.87
N ALA A 52 -9.81 16.11 -9.59
CA ALA A 52 -9.07 17.05 -10.42
C ALA A 52 -7.60 16.66 -10.56
N ILE A 53 -6.93 16.34 -9.45
CA ILE A 53 -5.52 15.92 -9.46
C ILE A 53 -5.38 14.57 -10.17
N ALA A 54 -6.21 13.58 -9.84
CA ALA A 54 -6.16 12.26 -10.46
C ALA A 54 -6.38 12.34 -11.99
N ARG A 55 -7.36 13.14 -12.43
CA ARG A 55 -7.65 13.36 -13.84
C ARG A 55 -6.47 13.98 -14.58
N LEU A 56 -5.79 14.97 -13.99
CA LEU A 56 -4.56 15.54 -14.57
C LEU A 56 -3.49 14.45 -14.76
N PHE A 57 -3.26 13.61 -13.74
CA PHE A 57 -2.32 12.49 -13.82
C PHE A 57 -2.66 11.49 -14.92
N VAL A 58 -3.95 11.21 -15.13
CA VAL A 58 -4.39 10.26 -16.16
C VAL A 58 -4.31 10.88 -17.55
N GLU A 59 -4.90 12.05 -17.76
CA GLU A 59 -5.02 12.68 -19.07
C GLU A 59 -3.68 13.21 -19.59
N ARG A 60 -2.92 13.93 -18.75
CA ARG A 60 -1.65 14.53 -19.16
C ARG A 60 -0.50 13.53 -19.12
N TYR A 61 -0.44 12.72 -18.08
CA TYR A 61 0.73 11.87 -17.79
C TYR A 61 0.57 10.38 -18.10
N GLY A 62 -0.63 9.95 -18.48
CA GLY A 62 -0.88 8.57 -18.88
C GLY A 62 -0.77 7.58 -17.72
N ILE A 63 -1.11 8.00 -16.49
CA ILE A 63 -1.31 7.08 -15.36
C ILE A 63 -2.43 6.09 -15.71
N THR A 64 -2.17 4.80 -15.49
CA THR A 64 -3.11 3.71 -15.84
C THR A 64 -3.55 2.90 -14.63
N LYS A 65 -2.95 3.11 -13.47
CA LYS A 65 -3.27 2.41 -12.22
C LYS A 65 -3.48 3.44 -11.12
N ILE A 66 -4.63 3.39 -10.44
CA ILE A 66 -4.88 4.18 -9.24
C ILE A 66 -5.16 3.24 -8.08
N ARG A 67 -4.52 3.51 -6.94
CA ARG A 67 -4.79 2.80 -5.69
C ARG A 67 -5.22 3.78 -4.60
N LEU A 68 -6.45 3.64 -4.14
CA LEU A 68 -6.94 4.33 -2.97
C LEU A 68 -6.44 3.65 -1.69
N THR A 69 -6.08 4.48 -0.72
CA THR A 69 -5.62 4.13 0.62
C THR A 69 -6.01 5.27 1.58
N GLY A 70 -5.48 5.27 2.78
CA GLY A 70 -5.65 6.33 3.76
C GLY A 70 -4.64 6.18 4.90
N GLY A 71 -5.11 6.49 6.11
CA GLY A 71 -5.18 5.48 7.14
C GLY A 71 -6.12 4.36 6.70
N GLU A 72 -7.37 4.36 7.16
CA GLU A 72 -8.41 3.47 6.63
C GLU A 72 -9.37 4.25 5.73
N PRO A 73 -9.38 4.05 4.40
CA PRO A 73 -10.21 4.85 3.50
C PRO A 73 -11.71 4.73 3.78
N LEU A 74 -12.20 3.60 4.32
CA LEU A 74 -13.62 3.39 4.57
C LEU A 74 -14.16 4.15 5.79
N VAL A 75 -13.30 4.83 6.58
CA VAL A 75 -13.77 5.77 7.61
C VAL A 75 -14.24 7.11 7.04
N ARG A 76 -13.91 7.38 5.76
CA ARG A 76 -14.30 8.61 5.06
C ARG A 76 -15.70 8.45 4.47
N ALA A 77 -16.61 9.35 4.82
CA ALA A 77 -18.04 9.23 4.51
C ALA A 77 -18.34 9.16 3.00
N ASP A 78 -17.62 9.93 2.19
CA ASP A 78 -17.74 10.02 0.73
C ASP A 78 -16.81 9.03 -0.02
N ALA A 79 -16.27 8.00 0.65
CA ALA A 79 -15.32 7.06 0.02
C ALA A 79 -15.87 6.32 -1.20
N VAL A 80 -17.16 5.92 -1.16
CA VAL A 80 -17.82 5.25 -2.30
C VAL A 80 -17.99 6.21 -3.48
N ASP A 81 -18.24 7.48 -3.21
CA ASP A 81 -18.39 8.50 -4.24
C ASP A 81 -17.05 8.83 -4.91
N ILE A 82 -15.97 8.90 -4.13
CA ILE A 82 -14.60 9.04 -4.66
C ILE A 82 -14.25 7.86 -5.56
N VAL A 83 -14.61 6.63 -5.16
CA VAL A 83 -14.41 5.44 -6.01
C VAL A 83 -15.18 5.58 -7.32
N ARG A 84 -16.42 6.06 -7.28
CA ARG A 84 -17.25 6.25 -8.48
C ARG A 84 -16.61 7.24 -9.47
N ASP A 85 -16.12 8.37 -8.98
CA ASP A 85 -15.48 9.38 -9.82
C ASP A 85 -14.19 8.85 -10.45
N LEU A 86 -13.35 8.19 -9.66
CA LEU A 86 -12.08 7.64 -10.15
C LEU A 86 -12.26 6.44 -11.07
N ALA A 87 -13.33 5.66 -10.89
CA ALA A 87 -13.65 4.53 -11.77
C ALA A 87 -14.11 4.98 -13.17
N ALA A 88 -14.58 6.23 -13.31
CA ALA A 88 -14.92 6.82 -14.60
C ALA A 88 -13.67 7.19 -15.43
N LEU A 89 -12.50 7.29 -14.79
CA LEU A 89 -11.22 7.48 -15.48
C LEU A 89 -10.75 6.15 -16.09
N PRO A 90 -10.00 6.17 -17.22
CA PRO A 90 -9.50 4.96 -17.88
C PRO A 90 -8.32 4.31 -17.12
N VAL A 91 -8.56 3.87 -15.88
CA VAL A 91 -7.55 3.31 -14.97
C VAL A 91 -7.97 1.98 -14.37
N LYS A 92 -6.99 1.16 -14.02
CA LYS A 92 -7.17 0.01 -13.13
C LYS A 92 -7.25 0.52 -11.70
N LEU A 93 -8.47 0.72 -11.20
CA LEU A 93 -8.72 1.16 -9.83
C LEU A 93 -8.62 0.00 -8.84
N GLY A 94 -8.07 0.27 -7.66
CA GLY A 94 -8.12 -0.62 -6.51
C GLY A 94 -8.11 0.13 -5.19
N LEU A 95 -8.58 -0.53 -4.13
CA LEU A 95 -8.65 0.00 -2.77
C LEU A 95 -7.78 -0.85 -1.83
N THR A 96 -7.14 -0.25 -0.84
CA THR A 96 -6.52 -0.95 0.29
C THR A 96 -7.29 -0.63 1.56
N THR A 97 -7.71 -1.65 2.31
CA THR A 97 -8.50 -1.51 3.56
C THR A 97 -8.08 -2.57 4.57
N ASN A 98 -8.28 -2.31 5.86
CA ASN A 98 -8.22 -3.31 6.93
C ASN A 98 -9.49 -4.19 7.00
N ALA A 99 -10.50 -3.87 6.19
CA ALA A 99 -11.77 -4.55 6.06
C ALA A 99 -12.70 -4.58 7.28
N LEU A 100 -12.43 -3.84 8.36
CA LEU A 100 -13.27 -3.84 9.56
C LEU A 100 -14.72 -3.38 9.26
N THR A 101 -14.87 -2.34 8.44
CA THR A 101 -16.17 -1.77 8.05
C THR A 101 -16.63 -2.19 6.65
N LEU A 102 -15.90 -3.09 5.98
CA LEU A 102 -16.13 -3.42 4.56
C LEU A 102 -17.56 -3.90 4.25
N HIS A 103 -18.19 -4.68 5.14
CA HIS A 103 -19.59 -5.12 4.99
C HIS A 103 -20.57 -3.97 4.71
N ARG A 104 -20.30 -2.75 5.20
CA ARG A 104 -21.18 -1.58 5.00
C ARG A 104 -21.01 -0.94 3.63
N HIS A 105 -19.90 -1.21 2.95
CA HIS A 105 -19.49 -0.47 1.75
C HIS A 105 -19.33 -1.37 0.51
N ILE A 106 -19.13 -2.68 0.68
CA ILE A 106 -18.70 -3.57 -0.40
C ILE A 106 -19.61 -3.54 -1.63
N ASP A 107 -20.92 -3.58 -1.43
CA ASP A 107 -21.87 -3.57 -2.55
C ASP A 107 -21.88 -2.20 -3.26
N GLY A 108 -21.78 -1.10 -2.49
CA GLY A 108 -21.64 0.25 -3.03
C GLY A 108 -20.32 0.46 -3.79
N LEU A 109 -19.21 -0.12 -3.31
CA LEU A 109 -17.91 -0.08 -3.97
C LEU A 109 -17.93 -0.83 -5.30
N ILE A 110 -18.54 -2.02 -5.35
CA ILE A 110 -18.69 -2.80 -6.58
C ILE A 110 -19.59 -2.03 -7.58
N ALA A 111 -20.73 -1.51 -7.13
CA ALA A 111 -21.62 -0.71 -7.96
C ALA A 111 -20.95 0.58 -8.48
N ALA A 112 -20.02 1.16 -7.71
CA ALA A 112 -19.20 2.29 -8.12
C ALA A 112 -18.07 1.92 -9.09
N GLY A 113 -17.89 0.64 -9.44
CA GLY A 113 -16.91 0.18 -10.41
C GLY A 113 -15.58 -0.32 -9.82
N LEU A 114 -15.49 -0.54 -8.51
CA LEU A 114 -14.29 -1.14 -7.90
C LEU A 114 -14.09 -2.57 -8.39
N GLN A 115 -12.89 -2.88 -8.90
CA GLN A 115 -12.56 -4.20 -9.45
C GLN A 115 -11.60 -5.01 -8.55
N ARG A 116 -10.84 -4.32 -7.69
CA ARG A 116 -9.70 -4.90 -6.97
C ARG A 116 -9.65 -4.38 -5.55
N ILE A 117 -9.52 -5.29 -4.59
CA ILE A 117 -9.39 -4.93 -3.17
C ILE A 117 -8.13 -5.59 -2.60
N ASN A 118 -7.37 -4.80 -1.86
CA ASN A 118 -6.29 -5.28 -1.02
C ASN A 118 -6.77 -5.21 0.42
N ILE A 119 -6.77 -6.34 1.11
CA ILE A 119 -7.14 -6.42 2.52
C ILE A 119 -5.87 -6.62 3.33
N SER A 120 -5.62 -5.76 4.32
CA SER A 120 -4.54 -5.94 5.29
C SER A 120 -5.02 -6.85 6.42
N LEU A 121 -4.39 -8.02 6.57
CA LEU A 121 -4.65 -9.00 7.62
C LEU A 121 -3.32 -9.61 8.05
N ASP A 122 -2.91 -9.40 9.29
CA ASP A 122 -1.60 -9.80 9.78
C ASP A 122 -1.61 -11.10 10.60
N THR A 123 -2.79 -11.65 10.89
CA THR A 123 -2.97 -12.86 11.71
C THR A 123 -4.40 -13.39 11.61
N PHE A 124 -4.55 -14.70 11.81
CA PHE A 124 -5.79 -15.42 12.00
C PHE A 124 -6.09 -15.76 13.47
N ASP A 125 -5.31 -15.23 14.41
CA ASP A 125 -5.51 -15.35 15.85
C ASP A 125 -6.10 -14.04 16.41
N ALA A 126 -7.25 -14.15 17.09
CA ALA A 126 -8.00 -12.99 17.56
C ALA A 126 -7.24 -12.18 18.64
N GLU A 127 -6.53 -12.87 19.54
CA GLU A 127 -5.76 -12.20 20.59
C GLU A 127 -4.57 -11.45 19.99
N ARG A 128 -3.83 -12.09 19.09
CA ARG A 128 -2.74 -11.49 18.33
C ARG A 128 -3.22 -10.34 17.46
N PHE A 129 -4.39 -10.45 16.83
CA PHE A 129 -5.01 -9.35 16.09
C PHE A 129 -5.21 -8.16 17.02
N ARG A 130 -5.76 -8.38 18.21
CA ARG A 130 -5.95 -7.32 19.21
C ARG A 130 -4.64 -6.71 19.67
N ARG A 131 -3.58 -7.52 19.86
CA ARG A 131 -2.24 -7.00 20.22
C ARG A 131 -1.62 -6.17 19.10
N ILE A 132 -1.70 -6.63 17.85
CA ILE A 132 -1.12 -5.93 16.68
C ILE A 132 -1.89 -4.64 16.41
N THR A 133 -3.22 -4.70 16.34
CA THR A 133 -4.08 -3.57 15.91
C THR A 133 -4.54 -2.66 17.05
N ARG A 134 -4.31 -3.09 18.30
CA ARG A 134 -4.78 -2.45 19.55
C ARG A 134 -6.29 -2.22 19.60
N ARG A 135 -7.05 -2.99 18.83
CA ARG A 135 -8.51 -2.97 18.76
C ARG A 135 -9.03 -4.39 18.60
N ASP A 136 -10.23 -4.64 19.07
CA ASP A 136 -10.92 -5.88 18.76
C ASP A 136 -11.58 -5.80 17.37
N GLY A 137 -11.99 -6.94 16.81
CA GLY A 137 -12.71 -6.99 15.53
C GLY A 137 -12.24 -8.06 14.56
N PHE A 138 -11.40 -9.01 15.00
CA PHE A 138 -10.90 -10.09 14.15
C PHE A 138 -12.03 -10.84 13.43
N ASP A 139 -13.07 -11.26 14.15
CA ASP A 139 -14.18 -12.03 13.57
C ASP A 139 -14.92 -11.24 12.48
N ILE A 140 -15.07 -9.93 12.66
CA ILE A 140 -15.68 -9.02 11.69
C ILE A 140 -14.79 -8.91 10.45
N VAL A 141 -13.49 -8.64 10.64
CA VAL A 141 -12.52 -8.55 9.54
C VAL A 141 -12.48 -9.86 8.76
N TRP A 142 -12.40 -10.99 9.44
CA TRP A 142 -12.34 -12.30 8.81
C TRP A 142 -13.63 -12.66 8.06
N SER A 143 -14.79 -12.33 8.65
CA SER A 143 -16.08 -12.43 7.95
C SER A 143 -16.10 -11.59 6.68
N ASN A 144 -15.59 -10.36 6.74
CA ASN A 144 -15.54 -9.46 5.58
C ASN A 144 -14.54 -9.92 4.51
N VAL A 145 -13.43 -10.54 4.89
CA VAL A 145 -12.48 -11.16 3.95
C VAL A 145 -13.17 -12.30 3.21
N ARG A 146 -13.83 -13.22 3.92
CA ARG A 146 -14.57 -14.34 3.30
C ARG A 146 -15.68 -13.83 2.39
N HIS A 147 -16.40 -12.80 2.82
CA HIS A 147 -17.45 -12.18 1.99
C HIS A 147 -16.87 -11.57 0.72
N ALA A 148 -15.74 -10.85 0.80
CA ALA A 148 -15.07 -10.29 -0.37
C ALA A 148 -14.61 -11.36 -1.37
N LEU A 149 -14.11 -12.51 -0.87
CA LEU A 149 -13.71 -13.65 -1.70
C LEU A 149 -14.88 -14.29 -2.47
N GLN A 150 -16.11 -14.11 -2.00
CA GLN A 150 -17.33 -14.59 -2.67
C GLN A 150 -17.91 -13.60 -3.68
N ARG A 151 -17.34 -12.40 -3.80
CA ARG A 151 -17.78 -11.37 -4.77
C ARG A 151 -16.92 -11.42 -6.04
N SER A 152 -17.40 -10.76 -7.10
CA SER A 152 -16.65 -10.55 -8.34
C SER A 152 -15.53 -9.49 -8.21
N LEU A 153 -14.73 -9.59 -7.15
CA LEU A 153 -13.58 -8.74 -6.87
C LEU A 153 -12.30 -9.55 -6.97
N ARG A 154 -11.24 -8.97 -7.53
CA ARG A 154 -9.90 -9.55 -7.37
C ARG A 154 -9.36 -9.19 -6.00
N VAL A 155 -9.34 -10.17 -5.10
CA VAL A 155 -8.90 -9.99 -3.71
C VAL A 155 -7.41 -10.26 -3.57
N LYS A 156 -6.72 -9.34 -2.89
CA LYS A 156 -5.35 -9.55 -2.40
C LYS A 156 -5.36 -9.46 -0.89
N VAL A 157 -4.66 -10.36 -0.21
CA VAL A 157 -4.45 -10.28 1.24
C VAL A 157 -3.00 -9.92 1.51
N ASN A 158 -2.77 -8.91 2.34
CA ASN A 158 -1.45 -8.43 2.71
C ASN A 158 -1.16 -8.73 4.17
N MET A 159 -0.01 -9.33 4.42
CA MET A 159 0.52 -9.59 5.74
C MET A 159 1.91 -8.94 5.85
N VAL A 160 2.09 -8.03 6.80
CA VAL A 160 3.42 -7.57 7.20
C VAL A 160 3.99 -8.62 8.13
N VAL A 161 5.05 -9.28 7.69
CA VAL A 161 5.67 -10.38 8.44
C VAL A 161 6.71 -9.81 9.40
N MET A 162 6.50 -10.02 10.69
CA MET A 162 7.35 -9.56 11.78
C MET A 162 7.84 -10.78 12.55
N ARG A 163 9.16 -10.94 12.64
CA ARG A 163 9.79 -12.05 13.36
C ARG A 163 9.39 -12.05 14.84
N GLY A 164 9.03 -13.22 15.35
CA GLY A 164 8.60 -13.44 16.73
C GLY A 164 7.20 -12.89 17.03
N VAL A 165 6.45 -12.45 16.00
CA VAL A 165 5.11 -11.88 16.17
C VAL A 165 4.06 -12.68 15.43
N ASN A 166 4.24 -12.86 14.12
CA ASN A 166 3.28 -13.54 13.25
C ASN A 166 3.92 -14.41 12.16
N ASP A 167 5.24 -14.57 12.14
CA ASP A 167 5.97 -15.36 11.14
C ASP A 167 5.64 -16.87 11.19
N ASP A 168 5.09 -17.36 12.30
CA ASP A 168 4.55 -18.71 12.45
C ASP A 168 3.29 -18.95 11.60
N GLU A 169 2.59 -17.90 11.15
CA GLU A 169 1.35 -18.03 10.38
C GLU A 169 1.54 -18.02 8.86
N ILE A 170 2.77 -17.85 8.35
CA ILE A 170 3.04 -17.77 6.90
C ILE A 170 2.38 -18.93 6.15
N LEU A 171 2.53 -20.16 6.65
CA LEU A 171 1.95 -21.35 6.04
C LEU A 171 0.42 -21.28 6.02
N ARG A 172 -0.23 -20.81 7.10
CA ARG A 172 -1.68 -20.66 7.17
C ARG A 172 -2.21 -19.65 6.15
N PHE A 173 -1.46 -18.59 5.88
CA PHE A 173 -1.79 -17.66 4.79
C PHE A 173 -1.59 -18.27 3.41
N VAL A 174 -0.56 -19.08 3.20
CA VAL A 174 -0.39 -19.83 1.94
C VAL A 174 -1.56 -20.80 1.74
N GLU A 175 -1.99 -21.50 2.78
CA GLU A 175 -3.12 -22.44 2.74
C GLU A 175 -4.44 -21.77 2.32
N LEU A 176 -4.62 -20.46 2.58
CA LEU A 176 -5.77 -19.71 2.07
C LEU A 176 -5.88 -19.75 0.53
N THR A 177 -4.75 -19.89 -0.16
CA THR A 177 -4.69 -19.94 -1.63
C THR A 177 -5.10 -21.29 -2.21
N ARG A 178 -5.27 -22.33 -1.37
CA ARG A 178 -5.73 -23.66 -1.77
C ARG A 178 -7.19 -23.66 -2.23
N ASP A 179 -8.04 -22.98 -1.48
CA ASP A 179 -9.50 -23.03 -1.68
C ASP A 179 -10.04 -21.78 -2.39
N HIS A 180 -9.21 -20.75 -2.55
CA HIS A 180 -9.63 -19.45 -3.07
C HIS A 180 -8.65 -18.92 -4.11
N ASP A 181 -9.17 -18.31 -5.20
CA ASP A 181 -8.39 -17.49 -6.14
C ASP A 181 -8.04 -16.13 -5.50
N VAL A 182 -7.27 -16.19 -4.41
CA VAL A 182 -6.75 -15.05 -3.68
C VAL A 182 -5.26 -14.92 -3.92
N HIS A 183 -4.80 -13.67 -3.97
CA HIS A 183 -3.38 -13.37 -4.07
C HIS A 183 -2.84 -12.86 -2.72
N VAL A 184 -2.20 -13.75 -1.98
CA VAL A 184 -1.58 -13.47 -0.67
C VAL A 184 -0.22 -12.80 -0.89
N ARG A 185 0.10 -11.78 -0.10
CA ARG A 185 1.36 -11.05 -0.20
C ARG A 185 1.97 -10.87 1.17
N PHE A 186 3.15 -11.45 1.34
CA PHE A 186 4.00 -11.25 2.48
C PHE A 186 4.88 -10.02 2.24
N ILE A 187 4.95 -9.12 3.22
CA ILE A 187 5.70 -7.88 3.12
C ILE A 187 6.76 -7.88 4.21
N GLU A 188 8.02 -7.66 3.83
CA GLU A 188 9.08 -7.49 4.81
C GLU A 188 8.80 -6.26 5.68
N PHE A 189 8.97 -6.40 6.99
CA PHE A 189 8.81 -5.30 7.92
C PHE A 189 9.81 -4.16 7.62
N MET A 190 9.31 -2.96 7.35
CA MET A 190 10.09 -1.79 6.92
C MET A 190 10.24 -0.75 8.03
N PRO A 191 11.31 0.06 7.98
CA PRO A 191 11.50 1.13 8.95
C PRO A 191 10.58 2.33 8.68
N PHE A 192 9.85 2.78 9.71
CA PHE A 192 9.08 4.01 9.72
C PHE A 192 9.19 4.70 11.07
N ALA A 193 8.93 6.01 11.11
CA ALA A 193 8.90 6.76 12.35
C ALA A 193 7.95 6.10 13.37
N GLY A 194 8.46 5.85 14.57
CA GLY A 194 7.69 5.33 15.71
C GLY A 194 7.31 3.85 15.66
N ASN A 195 7.75 3.06 14.66
CA ASN A 195 7.36 1.65 14.56
C ASN A 195 8.35 0.67 15.23
N HIS A 196 9.36 1.18 15.93
CA HIS A 196 10.40 0.40 16.62
C HIS A 196 11.06 -0.66 15.73
N TRP A 197 11.32 -0.30 14.47
CA TRP A 197 11.97 -1.19 13.53
C TRP A 197 13.41 -1.51 13.96
N GLY A 198 13.79 -2.77 13.78
CA GLY A 198 15.15 -3.26 13.89
C GLY A 198 15.31 -4.45 12.95
N ARG A 199 16.49 -4.63 12.36
CA ARG A 199 16.73 -5.64 11.33
C ARG A 199 16.50 -7.06 11.84
N GLU A 200 16.73 -7.31 13.12
CA GLU A 200 16.44 -8.57 13.81
C GLU A 200 14.97 -8.97 13.75
N ARG A 201 14.07 -7.98 13.63
CA ARG A 201 12.61 -8.19 13.49
C ARG A 201 12.18 -8.48 12.05
N VAL A 202 13.07 -8.34 11.07
CA VAL A 202 12.79 -8.62 9.67
C VAL A 202 12.86 -10.13 9.45
N TYR A 203 11.74 -10.72 9.07
CA TYR A 203 11.70 -12.06 8.49
C TYR A 203 11.94 -11.91 6.99
N THR A 204 13.07 -12.41 6.49
CA THR A 204 13.56 -12.06 5.16
C THR A 204 12.83 -12.81 4.06
N TYR A 205 12.91 -12.27 2.83
CA TYR A 205 12.43 -12.93 1.63
C TYR A 205 12.90 -14.40 1.49
N ALA A 206 14.19 -14.65 1.73
CA ALA A 206 14.75 -16.00 1.67
C ALA A 206 14.17 -16.91 2.76
N GLU A 207 14.01 -16.41 3.99
CA GLU A 207 13.39 -17.17 5.07
C GLU A 207 11.91 -17.46 4.80
N MET A 208 11.14 -16.50 4.27
CA MET A 208 9.74 -16.74 3.89
C MET A 208 9.62 -17.86 2.86
N LEU A 209 10.45 -17.82 1.82
CA LEU A 209 10.48 -18.86 0.79
C LEU A 209 10.95 -20.21 1.33
N GLY A 210 11.94 -20.23 2.21
CA GLY A 210 12.42 -21.43 2.88
C GLY A 210 11.36 -22.05 3.80
N HIS A 211 10.66 -21.24 4.58
CA HIS A 211 9.58 -21.67 5.46
C HIS A 211 8.40 -22.25 4.67
N ILE A 212 7.99 -21.59 3.58
CA ILE A 212 6.95 -22.15 2.70
C ILE A 212 7.43 -23.45 2.05
N GLY A 213 8.70 -23.48 1.62
CA GLY A 213 9.31 -24.61 0.91
C GLY A 213 9.55 -25.85 1.78
N SER A 214 9.52 -25.73 3.10
CA SER A 214 9.63 -26.88 4.01
C SER A 214 8.36 -27.73 4.05
N VAL A 215 7.22 -27.19 3.60
CA VAL A 215 5.92 -27.87 3.60
C VAL A 215 5.31 -27.98 2.20
N HIS A 216 5.44 -26.94 1.37
CA HIS A 216 4.82 -26.89 0.05
C HIS A 216 5.87 -26.75 -1.06
N SER A 217 5.74 -27.58 -2.10
CA SER A 217 6.42 -27.34 -3.37
C SER A 217 5.69 -26.25 -4.15
N TYR A 218 6.43 -25.26 -4.65
CA TYR A 218 5.88 -24.14 -5.40
C TYR A 218 6.73 -23.79 -6.62
N ALA A 219 6.08 -23.17 -7.61
CA ALA A 219 6.73 -22.65 -8.81
C ALA A 219 6.72 -21.12 -8.83
N LYS A 220 7.82 -20.53 -9.29
CA LYS A 220 7.92 -19.10 -9.56
C LYS A 220 7.04 -18.73 -10.75
N LEU A 221 6.27 -17.65 -10.63
CA LEU A 221 5.49 -17.09 -11.73
C LEU A 221 6.26 -15.98 -12.44
N THR A 222 5.91 -15.73 -13.71
CA THR A 222 6.40 -14.56 -14.46
C THR A 222 5.81 -13.29 -13.87
N ASP A 223 6.67 -12.42 -13.36
CA ASP A 223 6.27 -11.13 -12.81
C ASP A 223 6.09 -10.08 -13.93
N ASP A 224 5.18 -9.13 -13.74
CA ASP A 224 5.15 -7.89 -14.53
C ASP A 224 6.48 -7.13 -14.34
N PRO A 225 7.07 -6.48 -15.36
CA PRO A 225 8.35 -5.79 -15.23
C PRO A 225 8.40 -4.74 -14.11
N HIS A 226 7.25 -4.13 -13.79
CA HIS A 226 7.10 -3.13 -12.73
C HIS A 226 6.47 -3.71 -11.45
N SER A 227 6.34 -5.05 -11.35
CA SER A 227 5.86 -5.71 -10.15
C SER A 227 6.85 -5.49 -9.02
N THR A 228 6.30 -5.26 -7.83
CA THR A 228 7.09 -5.14 -6.60
C THR A 228 6.95 -6.36 -5.71
N ALA A 229 6.18 -7.35 -6.16
CA ALA A 229 5.99 -8.60 -5.49
C ALA A 229 6.50 -9.70 -6.42
N LYS A 230 7.27 -10.62 -5.86
CA LYS A 230 7.73 -11.82 -6.55
C LYS A 230 6.67 -12.90 -6.34
N ALA A 231 5.89 -13.22 -7.37
CA ALA A 231 4.78 -14.15 -7.27
C ALA A 231 5.17 -15.62 -7.49
N TYR A 232 4.46 -16.51 -6.80
CA TYR A 232 4.63 -17.96 -6.79
C TYR A 232 3.25 -18.64 -6.72
N ARG A 233 3.22 -19.93 -7.04
CA ARG A 233 2.03 -20.76 -6.94
C ARG A 233 2.40 -22.15 -6.41
N VAL A 234 1.62 -22.66 -5.47
CA VAL A 234 1.62 -24.08 -5.10
C VAL A 234 0.86 -24.87 -6.18
N ALA A 235 1.39 -26.02 -6.59
CA ALA A 235 0.79 -26.81 -7.66
C ALA A 235 -0.69 -27.09 -7.40
N ASP A 236 -1.50 -27.02 -8.47
CA ASP A 236 -2.95 -27.30 -8.48
C ASP A 236 -3.81 -26.37 -7.62
N TRP A 237 -3.24 -25.35 -6.97
CA TRP A 237 -3.99 -24.38 -6.18
C TRP A 237 -4.43 -23.19 -7.05
N PRO A 238 -5.67 -22.72 -6.92
CA PRO A 238 -6.21 -21.61 -7.71
C PRO A 238 -5.51 -20.29 -7.38
N GLY A 239 -5.24 -20.05 -6.09
CA GLY A 239 -4.63 -18.83 -5.62
C GLY A 239 -3.13 -18.77 -5.84
N THR A 240 -2.54 -17.68 -5.36
CA THR A 240 -1.10 -17.41 -5.49
C THR A 240 -0.60 -16.69 -4.25
N PHE A 241 0.69 -16.84 -3.96
CA PHE A 241 1.35 -16.02 -2.95
C PHE A 241 2.48 -15.22 -3.58
N ALA A 242 2.91 -14.15 -2.92
CA ALA A 242 4.07 -13.38 -3.34
C ALA A 242 4.79 -12.78 -2.16
N VAL A 243 6.07 -12.45 -2.35
CA VAL A 243 6.84 -11.71 -1.36
C VAL A 243 7.22 -10.34 -1.89
N ILE A 244 6.99 -9.32 -1.09
CA ILE A 244 7.43 -7.93 -1.30
C ILE A 244 8.70 -7.73 -0.47
N SER A 245 9.85 -7.92 -1.12
CA SER A 245 11.20 -7.86 -0.51
C SER A 245 11.71 -6.43 -0.38
N THR A 246 11.01 -5.59 0.39
CA THR A 246 11.32 -4.17 0.56
C THR A 246 12.66 -3.89 1.22
N VAL A 247 13.19 -4.84 2.00
CA VAL A 247 14.40 -4.69 2.80
C VAL A 247 15.57 -5.40 2.13
N THR A 248 15.42 -6.69 1.84
CA THR A 248 16.55 -7.55 1.46
C THR A 248 16.85 -7.55 -0.03
N GLU A 249 15.84 -7.41 -0.88
CA GLU A 249 16.00 -7.36 -2.34
C GLU A 249 15.08 -6.28 -2.96
N PRO A 250 15.44 -4.98 -2.83
CA PRO A 250 14.57 -3.87 -3.23
C PRO A 250 14.30 -3.82 -4.74
N PHE A 251 13.06 -3.55 -5.13
CA PHE A 251 12.58 -3.45 -6.53
C PHE A 251 12.63 -2.02 -7.11
N CYS A 252 13.55 -1.17 -6.64
CA CYS A 252 13.56 0.25 -7.00
C CYS A 252 13.84 0.51 -8.48
N GLY A 253 14.59 -0.37 -9.15
CA GLY A 253 14.99 -0.21 -10.55
C GLY A 253 13.82 -0.15 -11.54
N SER A 254 12.69 -0.77 -11.23
CA SER A 254 11.49 -0.76 -12.07
C SER A 254 10.29 -0.05 -11.43
N CYS A 255 10.49 0.68 -10.33
CA CYS A 255 9.41 1.31 -9.56
C CYS A 255 8.70 2.44 -10.32
N ASP A 256 7.46 2.19 -10.73
CA ASP A 256 6.61 3.11 -11.50
C ASP A 256 5.63 3.94 -10.64
N ARG A 257 5.81 3.93 -9.31
CA ARG A 257 4.82 4.45 -8.36
C ARG A 257 5.09 5.86 -7.88
N LEU A 258 4.00 6.62 -7.80
CA LEU A 258 3.88 7.94 -7.18
C LEU A 258 2.82 7.89 -6.08
N ARG A 259 2.90 8.82 -5.11
CA ARG A 259 1.99 8.89 -3.96
C ARG A 259 1.48 10.32 -3.80
N LEU A 260 0.22 10.43 -3.43
CA LEU A 260 -0.45 11.65 -3.02
C LEU A 260 -0.98 11.43 -1.60
N THR A 261 -0.56 12.24 -0.64
CA THR A 261 -1.01 12.19 0.75
C THR A 261 -2.43 12.77 0.88
N ALA A 262 -3.08 12.60 2.04
CA ALA A 262 -4.45 13.07 2.26
C ALA A 262 -4.60 14.60 2.24
N GLU A 263 -3.52 15.31 2.53
CA GLU A 263 -3.37 16.78 2.42
C GLU A 263 -2.85 17.22 1.04
N GLY A 264 -2.83 16.31 0.05
CA GLY A 264 -2.46 16.59 -1.33
C GLY A 264 -1.01 17.00 -1.56
N LYS A 265 -0.10 16.45 -0.75
CA LYS A 265 1.34 16.52 -1.00
C LYS A 265 1.80 15.28 -1.77
N MET A 266 2.62 15.50 -2.79
CA MET A 266 3.15 14.46 -3.64
C MET A 266 4.48 13.91 -3.10
N ARG A 267 4.60 12.58 -3.10
CA ARG A 267 5.84 11.85 -2.80
C ARG A 267 6.19 10.94 -3.98
N ASN A 268 7.43 11.00 -4.44
CA ASN A 268 7.95 10.12 -5.49
C ASN A 268 8.41 8.74 -4.95
N CYS A 269 8.56 8.60 -3.63
CA CYS A 269 8.99 7.38 -2.95
C CYS A 269 8.23 7.21 -1.62
N LEU A 270 8.09 5.97 -1.16
CA LEU A 270 7.57 5.70 0.19
C LEU A 270 8.49 6.32 1.26
N PHE A 271 9.80 6.20 1.07
CA PHE A 271 10.84 6.71 1.95
C PHE A 271 11.30 8.15 1.65
N ALA A 272 10.56 8.90 0.82
CA ALA A 272 10.93 10.28 0.51
C ALA A 272 11.00 11.13 1.79
N ARG A 273 12.04 11.95 1.93
CA ARG A 273 12.15 12.90 3.05
C ARG A 273 11.35 14.17 2.80
N GLU A 274 11.30 14.58 1.54
CA GLU A 274 10.60 15.77 1.07
C GLU A 274 9.31 15.42 0.34
N GLU A 275 8.40 16.40 0.31
CA GLU A 275 7.12 16.30 -0.38
C GLU A 275 6.86 17.60 -1.14
N THR A 276 6.09 17.50 -2.23
CA THR A 276 5.70 18.67 -3.03
C THR A 276 4.24 18.99 -2.80
N ASP A 277 3.94 20.19 -2.30
CA ASP A 277 2.57 20.63 -2.03
C ASP A 277 1.83 20.97 -3.31
N LEU A 278 0.96 20.06 -3.77
CA LEU A 278 0.12 20.27 -4.94
C LEU A 278 -1.20 20.94 -4.58
N LEU A 279 -1.75 20.63 -3.40
CA LEU A 279 -3.07 21.09 -2.98
C LEU A 279 -3.11 22.60 -2.80
N SER A 280 -2.11 23.17 -2.13
CA SER A 280 -2.07 24.62 -1.91
C SER A 280 -1.95 25.38 -3.22
N ALA A 281 -1.15 24.90 -4.17
CA ALA A 281 -1.02 25.48 -5.50
C ALA A 281 -2.35 25.36 -6.30
N LEU A 282 -2.98 24.18 -6.28
CA LEU A 282 -4.28 23.96 -6.91
C LEU A 282 -5.35 24.92 -6.35
N ARG A 283 -5.40 25.09 -5.02
CA ARG A 283 -6.36 26.00 -4.35
C ARG A 283 -6.14 27.47 -4.69
N ARG A 284 -4.90 27.86 -5.03
CA ARG A 284 -4.59 29.21 -5.56
C ARG A 284 -4.89 29.36 -7.05
N GLY A 285 -5.37 28.31 -7.71
CA GLY A 285 -5.63 28.31 -9.16
C GLY A 285 -4.36 28.22 -10.02
N GLU A 286 -3.24 27.78 -9.45
CA GLU A 286 -1.97 27.64 -10.15
C GLU A 286 -1.90 26.32 -10.94
N ASP A 287 -1.10 26.28 -12.01
CA ASP A 287 -0.78 25.02 -12.70
C ASP A 287 0.17 24.18 -11.83
N ILE A 288 -0.29 23.00 -11.41
CA ILE A 288 0.47 22.06 -10.58
C ILE A 288 1.37 21.13 -11.39
N ALA A 289 1.27 21.11 -12.72
CA ALA A 289 2.06 20.23 -13.57
C ALA A 289 3.59 20.43 -13.44
N PRO A 290 4.14 21.67 -13.40
CA PRO A 290 5.57 21.87 -13.19
C PRO A 290 6.05 21.29 -11.85
N LEU A 291 5.21 21.34 -10.81
CA LEU A 291 5.52 20.78 -9.49
C LEU A 291 5.59 19.25 -9.53
N ILE A 292 4.66 18.61 -10.24
CA ILE A 292 4.64 17.16 -10.45
C ILE A 292 5.90 16.71 -11.21
N GLU A 293 6.24 17.40 -12.29
CA GLU A 293 7.41 17.09 -13.12
C GLU A 293 8.71 17.25 -12.33
N ALA A 294 8.86 18.33 -11.56
CA ALA A 294 10.02 18.55 -10.68
C ALA A 294 10.13 17.46 -9.59
N ASN A 295 9.02 17.06 -8.96
CA ASN A 295 8.99 16.00 -7.96
C ASN A 295 9.43 14.65 -8.55
N VAL A 296 9.02 14.33 -9.77
CA VAL A 296 9.46 13.11 -10.45
C VAL A 296 10.96 13.16 -10.78
N LEU A 297 11.46 14.31 -11.24
CA LEU A 297 12.88 14.47 -11.56
C LEU A 297 13.80 14.40 -10.32
N SER A 298 13.30 14.68 -9.12
CA SER A 298 14.06 14.54 -7.87
C SER A 298 14.08 13.11 -7.31
N LYS A 299 13.39 12.15 -7.95
CA LYS A 299 13.30 10.78 -7.46
C LYS A 299 14.67 10.09 -7.47
N HIS A 300 15.13 9.70 -6.29
CA HIS A 300 16.36 8.93 -6.13
C HIS A 300 16.31 7.57 -6.87
N ALA A 301 17.49 7.06 -7.22
CA ALA A 301 17.65 5.76 -7.86
C ALA A 301 17.03 4.64 -7.00
N MET A 302 17.31 4.65 -5.69
CA MET A 302 16.87 3.62 -4.75
C MET A 302 16.49 4.21 -3.40
N LEU A 303 15.59 3.52 -2.70
CA LEU A 303 15.24 3.71 -1.29
C LEU A 303 14.95 5.16 -0.85
N GLY A 304 14.55 6.04 -1.77
CA GLY A 304 14.34 7.47 -1.45
C GLY A 304 15.62 8.18 -1.00
N GLY A 305 16.80 7.68 -1.36
CA GLY A 305 18.09 8.22 -0.93
C GLY A 305 18.59 7.62 0.39
N LEU A 306 17.81 6.76 1.05
CA LEU A 306 18.27 6.07 2.25
C LEU A 306 19.43 5.10 1.97
N PRO A 307 20.28 4.84 2.97
CA PRO A 307 21.24 3.77 2.89
C PRO A 307 20.54 2.41 2.70
N GLN A 308 21.27 1.44 2.14
CA GLN A 308 20.76 0.07 2.08
C GLN A 308 20.52 -0.45 3.49
N PHE A 309 19.44 -1.21 3.66
CA PHE A 309 19.01 -1.76 4.95
C PHE A 309 19.87 -2.95 5.42
N LYS A 310 21.19 -2.76 5.45
CA LYS A 310 22.17 -3.73 5.94
C LYS A 310 22.37 -3.60 7.45
N PRO A 311 22.77 -4.66 8.16
CA PRO A 311 22.98 -4.62 9.62
C PRO A 311 23.88 -3.46 10.06
N GLU A 312 25.01 -3.27 9.37
CA GLU A 312 26.02 -2.25 9.67
C GLU A 312 25.55 -0.80 9.40
N LYS A 313 24.39 -0.63 8.77
CA LYS A 313 23.81 0.68 8.42
C LYS A 313 22.53 1.00 9.18
N GLN A 314 22.13 0.17 10.15
CA GLN A 314 20.86 0.33 10.84
C GLN A 314 20.70 1.71 11.51
N GLU A 315 21.74 2.19 12.20
CA GLU A 315 21.70 3.51 12.84
C GLU A 315 21.57 4.65 11.81
N GLU A 316 22.33 4.58 10.70
CA GLU A 316 22.27 5.52 9.58
C GLU A 316 20.86 5.55 8.97
N VAL A 317 20.25 4.38 8.75
CA VAL A 317 18.88 4.26 8.26
C VAL A 317 17.91 4.94 9.21
N LEU A 318 17.95 4.62 10.50
CA LEU A 318 17.03 5.15 11.52
C LEU A 318 17.15 6.67 11.66
N HIS A 319 18.37 7.20 11.60
CA HIS A 319 18.63 8.64 11.63
C HIS A 319 18.03 9.38 10.42
N ASP A 320 18.13 8.78 9.23
CA ASP A 320 17.71 9.42 7.98
C ASP A 320 16.24 9.16 7.61
N LEU A 321 15.50 8.40 8.42
CA LEU A 321 14.09 8.13 8.17
C LEU A 321 13.26 9.42 8.11
N SER A 322 12.27 9.39 7.22
CA SER A 322 11.20 10.39 7.26
C SER A 322 10.51 10.33 8.63
N ALA A 323 10.31 11.51 9.23
CA ALA A 323 9.52 11.66 10.46
C ALA A 323 8.04 11.30 10.27
N ARG A 324 7.58 11.06 9.02
CA ARG A 324 6.19 10.69 8.75
C ARG A 324 5.92 9.22 9.08
N PRO A 325 4.90 8.93 9.92
CA PRO A 325 4.45 7.56 10.14
C PRO A 325 3.71 7.02 8.91
N MET A 326 3.64 5.69 8.80
CA MET A 326 3.05 4.99 7.65
C MET A 326 1.62 5.44 7.34
N VAL A 327 0.79 5.65 8.37
CA VAL A 327 -0.61 6.10 8.21
C VAL A 327 -0.70 7.44 7.45
N SER A 328 0.27 8.33 7.63
CA SER A 328 0.21 9.69 7.05
C SER A 328 0.62 9.75 5.57
N ILE A 329 1.23 8.68 5.05
CA ILE A 329 1.77 8.61 3.68
C ILE A 329 1.07 7.58 2.79
N GLY A 330 -0.07 7.07 3.25
CA GLY A 330 -0.95 6.18 2.50
C GLY A 330 -0.40 4.76 2.35
N GLY A 331 -0.55 3.93 3.39
CA GLY A 331 -0.11 2.52 3.46
C GLY A 331 -0.28 1.71 2.17
#